data_AF-A0A2U3KYZ4-F1
#
_entry.id   AF-A0A2U3KYZ4-F1
#
_cell.length_a   1.000
_cell.length_b   1.000
_cell.length_c   1.000
_cell.angle_alpha   90.00
_cell.angle_beta   90.00
_cell.angle_gamma   90.00
#
_symmetry.space_group_name_H-M   'P 1'
#
loop_
_entity.id
_entity.type
_entity.pdbx_description
1 polymer ?
#
loop_
_entity_poly.entity_id
_entity_poly.type
_entity_poly.pdbx_seq_one_letter_code
_entity_poly.pdbx_strand_id
1 'polypeptide(L)' 'MVNSESISKFDLLGLFNNYMRDGELSIKPNAAVNLNKSLVNNRKDFSFEVLNYERMVIEMKEWIYSHKELYPHYFRGEA' A
#
# COMPACT_ATOMS: atom_id res chain seq x y z
N MET A 1 -15.84 -4.96 -5.02
CA MET A 1 -14.89 -6.07 -4.78
C MET A 1 -13.83 -5.57 -3.82
N VAL A 2 -13.35 -6.40 -2.90
CA VAL A 2 -12.37 -6.00 -1.88
C VAL A 2 -11.31 -7.10 -1.78
N ASN A 3 -10.15 -6.75 -1.24
CA ASN A 3 -9.08 -7.71 -0.99
C ASN A 3 -9.59 -8.85 -0.08
N SER A 4 -9.22 -10.09 -0.37
CA SER A 4 -9.54 -11.26 0.46
C SER A 4 -8.72 -11.30 1.75
N GLU A 5 -7.60 -10.58 1.79
CA GLU A 5 -6.73 -10.44 2.95
C GLU A 5 -7.01 -9.14 3.70
N SER A 6 -6.85 -9.17 5.03
CA SER A 6 -6.85 -7.96 5.86
C SER A 6 -5.43 -7.55 6.17
N ILE A 7 -5.15 -6.25 6.16
CA ILE A 7 -3.87 -5.68 6.59
C ILE A 7 -4.09 -4.62 7.67
N SER A 8 -3.20 -4.57 8.66
CA SER A 8 -3.22 -3.48 9.64
C SER A 8 -2.61 -2.21 9.05
N LYS A 9 -2.90 -1.04 9.63
CA LYS A 9 -2.24 0.22 9.24
C LYS A 9 -0.72 0.15 9.45
N PHE A 10 -0.29 -0.54 10.49
CA PHE A 10 1.12 -0.69 10.80
C PHE A 10 1.84 -1.48 9.70
N ASP A 11 1.29 -2.64 9.33
CA ASP A 11 1.89 -3.51 8.30
C ASP A 11 1.85 -2.84 6.92
N LEU A 12 0.76 -2.14 6.58
CA LEU A 12 0.65 -1.41 5.32
C LEU A 12 1.69 -0.28 5.23
N LEU A 13 1.91 0.47 6.31
CA LEU A 13 2.99 1.46 6.37
C LEU A 13 4.37 0.79 6.23
N GLY A 14 4.54 -0.41 6.79
CA GLY A 14 5.74 -1.23 6.60
C GLY A 14 6.02 -1.54 5.13
N LEU A 15 5.00 -1.93 4.36
CA LEU A 15 5.14 -2.13 2.90
C LEU A 15 5.57 -0.85 2.20
N PHE A 16 4.92 0.29 2.50
CA PHE A 16 5.32 1.57 1.91
C PHE A 16 6.77 1.94 2.25
N ASN A 17 7.19 1.73 3.50
CA ASN A 17 8.56 2.03 3.90
C ASN A 17 9.58 1.15 3.16
N ASN A 18 9.34 -0.16 3.09
CA ASN A 18 10.24 -1.09 2.44
C ASN A 18 10.36 -0.80 0.94
N TYR A 19 9.25 -0.55 0.25
CA TYR A 19 9.28 -0.39 -1.21
C TYR A 19 9.52 1.04 -1.67
N MET A 20 9.06 2.07 -0.94
CA MET A 20 9.15 3.46 -1.39
C MET A 20 10.22 4.30 -0.65
N ARG A 21 10.75 3.81 0.47
CA ARG A 21 11.72 4.53 1.32
C ARG A 21 12.90 3.66 1.72
N ASP A 22 13.11 2.55 1.01
CA ASP A 22 14.21 1.61 1.22
C ASP A 22 14.39 1.16 2.68
N GLY A 23 13.28 1.12 3.44
CA GLY A 23 13.27 0.71 4.85
C GLY A 23 13.85 1.75 5.82
N GLU A 24 14.16 2.97 5.38
CA GLU A 24 14.87 3.98 6.19
C GLU A 24 14.05 4.54 7.35
N LEU A 25 12.71 4.45 7.30
CA LEU A 25 11.86 5.01 8.34
C LEU A 25 11.66 4.02 9.50
N SER A 26 11.72 4.54 10.72
CA SER A 26 11.29 3.80 11.92
C SER A 26 9.79 4.01 12.16
N ILE A 27 8.99 2.98 11.90
CA ILE A 27 7.54 3.00 12.15
C ILE A 27 7.26 2.43 13.54
N LYS A 28 6.62 3.22 14.40
CA LYS A 28 6.25 2.81 15.76
C LYS A 28 4.78 2.38 15.80
N PRO A 29 4.45 1.25 16.48
CA PRO A 29 3.06 0.86 16.68
C PRO A 29 2.35 1.88 17.58
N ASN A 30 1.07 2.09 17.31
CA ASN A 30 0.21 2.94 18.13
C ASN A 30 -1.09 2.20 18.45
N ALA A 31 -1.31 1.92 19.75
CA ALA A 31 -2.47 1.19 20.24
C ALA A 31 -3.67 2.08 20.64
N ALA A 32 -3.55 3.41 20.52
CA ALA A 32 -4.59 4.34 20.96
C ALA A 32 -5.93 4.14 20.22
N VAL A 33 -5.90 3.66 18.98
CA VAL A 33 -7.10 3.35 18.19
C VAL A 33 -6.93 2.00 17.50
N ASN A 34 -7.64 1.00 17.99
CA ASN A 34 -7.73 -0.32 17.37
C ASN A 34 -9.17 -0.55 16.89
N LEU A 35 -9.39 -0.38 15.58
CA LEU A 35 -10.68 -0.57 14.93
C LEU A 35 -10.48 -1.40 13.67
N ASN A 36 -11.14 -2.55 13.60
CA ASN A 36 -11.19 -3.35 12.38
C ASN A 36 -12.43 -2.98 11.58
N LYS A 37 -12.22 -2.43 10.38
CA LYS A 37 -13.28 -2.08 9.41
C LYS A 37 -13.05 -2.77 8.07
N SER A 38 -12.37 -3.91 8.07
CA SER A 38 -12.13 -4.69 6.87
C SER A 38 -13.46 -5.17 6.29
N LEU A 39 -13.57 -5.05 4.96
CA LEU A 39 -14.71 -5.58 4.21
C LEU A 39 -14.34 -7.00 3.75
N VAL A 40 -15.31 -7.91 3.81
CA VAL A 40 -15.17 -9.27 3.28
C VAL A 40 -16.02 -9.39 2.02
N ASN A 41 -15.41 -9.85 0.93
CA ASN A 41 -16.14 -10.07 -0.32
C ASN A 41 -16.92 -11.40 -0.26
N ASN A 42 -18.25 -11.34 -0.23
CA ASN A 42 -19.11 -12.52 -0.26
C ASN A 42 -19.71 -12.81 -1.65
N ARG A 43 -19.35 -12.04 -2.69
CA ARG A 43 -19.85 -12.23 -4.06
C ARG A 43 -19.17 -13.42 -4.73
N LYS A 44 -19.95 -14.21 -5.46
CA LYS A 44 -19.51 -15.43 -6.18
C LYS A 44 -19.88 -15.42 -7.66
N ASP A 45 -20.39 -14.28 -8.15
CA ASP A 45 -20.98 -14.14 -9.48
C ASP A 45 -19.98 -13.74 -10.58
N PHE A 46 -18.69 -13.60 -10.24
CA PHE A 46 -17.60 -13.38 -11.20
C PHE A 46 -16.25 -13.79 -10.55
N SER A 47 -15.22 -14.06 -11.38
CA SER A 47 -13.93 -14.66 -10.96
C SER A 47 -12.75 -13.68 -10.93
N PHE A 48 -13.00 -12.40 -10.68
CA PHE A 48 -11.94 -11.40 -10.58
C PHE A 48 -11.33 -11.50 -9.17
N GLU A 49 -10.01 -11.56 -9.09
CA GLU A 49 -9.25 -11.60 -7.84
C GLU A 49 -8.49 -10.29 -7.66
N VAL A 50 -8.55 -9.71 -6.45
CA VAL A 50 -7.73 -8.54 -6.12
C VAL A 50 -6.32 -9.02 -5.79
N LEU A 51 -5.31 -8.31 -6.27
CA LEU A 51 -3.91 -8.55 -5.90
C LEU A 51 -3.70 -8.39 -4.39
N ASN A 52 -2.70 -9.09 -3.83
CA ASN A 52 -2.29 -8.87 -2.44
C ASN A 52 -1.68 -7.46 -2.25
N TYR A 53 -1.65 -6.99 -1.01
CA TYR A 53 -1.21 -5.62 -0.70
C TYR A 53 0.23 -5.32 -1.11
N GLU A 54 1.13 -6.30 -0.99
CA GLU A 54 2.54 -6.14 -1.38
C GLU A 54 2.67 -5.85 -2.88
N ARG A 55 2.00 -6.66 -3.71
CA ARG A 55 1.96 -6.45 -5.17
C ARG A 55 1.34 -5.11 -5.53
N MET A 56 0.24 -4.72 -4.88
CA MET A 56 -0.38 -3.41 -5.10
C MET A 56 0.59 -2.26 -4.83
N VAL A 57 1.41 -2.34 -3.78
CA VAL A 57 2.39 -1.30 -3.44
C VAL A 57 3.57 -1.28 -4.43
N ILE A 58 4.03 -2.45 -4.88
CA ILE A 58 5.09 -2.55 -5.91
C ILE A 58 4.63 -1.92 -7.23
N GLU A 59 3.46 -2.32 -7.75
CA GLU A 59 2.92 -1.76 -9.01
C GLU A 59 2.67 -0.25 -8.89
N MET A 60 2.23 0.21 -7.71
CA MET A 60 2.08 1.64 -7.44
C MET A 60 3.43 2.38 -7.51
N LYS A 61 4.50 1.83 -6.93
CA LYS A 61 5.85 2.41 -7.05
C LYS A 61 6.27 2.49 -8.51
N GLU A 62 6.16 1.39 -9.24
CA GLU A 62 6.52 1.32 -10.66
C GLU A 62 5.78 2.37 -11.49
N TRP A 63 4.48 2.54 -11.24
CA TRP A 63 3.67 3.57 -11.89
C TRP A 63 4.17 4.97 -11.60
N ILE A 64 4.39 5.31 -10.31
CA ILE A 64 4.86 6.64 -9.89
C ILE A 64 6.23 6.96 -10.53
N TYR A 65 7.15 6.00 -10.54
CA TYR A 65 8.49 6.18 -11.10
C TYR A 65 8.50 6.22 -12.62
N SER A 66 7.58 5.54 -13.28
CA SER A 66 7.43 5.59 -14.75
C SER A 66 6.77 6.88 -15.22
N HIS A 67 6.07 7.59 -14.32
CA HIS A 67 5.32 8.82 -14.62
C HIS A 67 5.72 9.97 -13.68
N LYS A 68 7.02 10.21 -13.49
CA LYS A 68 7.55 11.21 -12.55
C LYS A 68 6.98 12.62 -12.79
N GLU A 69 6.63 12.93 -14.03
CA GLU A 69 6.01 14.20 -14.44
C GLU A 69 4.66 14.47 -13.76
N LEU A 70 3.91 13.43 -13.39
CA LEU A 70 2.66 13.55 -12.65
C LEU A 70 2.90 13.74 -11.14
N TYR A 71 4.07 13.36 -10.64
CA TYR A 71 4.42 13.37 -9.22
C TYR A 71 5.66 14.23 -8.92
N PRO A 72 5.72 15.49 -9.38
CA PRO A 72 6.94 16.30 -9.26
C PRO A 72 7.34 16.56 -7.80
N HIS A 73 6.40 16.51 -6.86
CA HIS A 73 6.66 16.71 -5.42
C HIS A 73 7.46 15.59 -4.77
N TYR A 74 7.53 14.39 -5.37
CA TYR A 74 8.37 13.30 -4.87
C TYR A 74 9.81 13.34 -5.41
N PHE A 75 10.04 14.04 -6.52
CA PHE A 75 11.34 14.06 -7.22
C PHE A 75 12.00 15.44 -7.29
N ARG A 76 11.34 16.50 -6.78
CA ARG A 76 11.96 17.83 -6.63
C ARG A 76 13.04 17.77 -5.55
N GLY A 77 14.30 17.65 -5.98
CA GLY A 77 15.47 17.55 -5.11
C GLY A 77 16.55 16.59 -5.64
N GLU A 78 16.22 15.76 -6.63
CA GLU A 78 17.19 15.01 -7.43
C GLU A 78 17.74 15.94 -8.53
N ALA A 79 18.80 16.69 -8.21
CA ALA A 79 19.63 17.43 -9.18
C ALA A 79 21.03 16.84 -9.21
#